data_AF-K8WNA0-F1
#
_entry.id   AF-K8WNA0-F1
#
_cell.length_a   1.000
_cell.length_b   1.000
_cell.length_c   1.000
_cell.angle_alpha   90.00
_cell.angle_beta   90.00
_cell.angle_gamma   90.00
#
_symmetry.space_group_name_H-M   'P 1'
#
loop_
_entity.id
_entity.type
_entity.pdbx_description
1 polymer ?
#
loop_
_entity_poly.entity_id
_entity_poly.type
_entity_poly.pdbx_seq_one_letter_code
_entity_poly.pdbx_strand_id
1 'polypeptide(L)' 'MSHYSSRARVLNPELPLNQRASNARSCANHVASKLGITRIELFALIQNSTNVDLNKPKNETELMRAFHYFEQL' A
#
# COMPACT_ATOMS: atom_id res chain seq x y z
N MET A 1 -8.81 11.58 5.90
CA MET A 1 -9.24 10.54 4.94
C MET A 1 -9.34 9.22 5.70
N SER A 2 -10.44 8.46 5.59
CA SER A 2 -10.60 7.20 6.34
C SER A 2 -9.91 6.03 5.61
N HIS A 3 -9.39 5.04 6.36
CA HIS A 3 -8.78 3.83 5.80
C HIS A 3 -9.68 3.15 4.76
N TYR A 4 -10.97 3.02 5.06
CA TYR A 4 -11.97 2.45 4.17
C TYR A 4 -12.06 3.18 2.81
N SER A 5 -12.08 4.52 2.84
CA SER A 5 -12.13 5.33 1.60
C SER A 5 -10.86 5.24 0.77
N SER A 6 -9.70 5.10 1.42
CA SER A 6 -8.42 4.91 0.73
C SER A 6 -8.35 3.50 0.14
N ARG A 7 -8.75 2.48 0.91
CA ARG A 7 -8.82 1.07 0.49
C ARG A 7 -9.65 0.90 -0.78
N ALA A 8 -10.87 1.44 -0.80
CA ALA A 8 -11.75 1.39 -1.98
C ALA A 8 -11.10 2.03 -3.22
N ARG A 9 -10.36 3.13 -3.05
CA ARG A 9 -9.64 3.80 -4.15
C ARG A 9 -8.39 3.07 -4.61
N VAL A 10 -7.76 2.24 -3.79
CA VAL A 10 -6.67 1.35 -4.25
C VAL A 10 -7.22 0.29 -5.21
N LEU A 11 -8.40 -0.24 -4.89
CA LEU A 11 -9.05 -1.31 -5.65
C LEU A 11 -9.83 -0.82 -6.88
N ASN A 12 -9.93 0.49 -7.10
CA ASN A 12 -10.63 1.04 -8.26
C ASN A 12 -9.70 1.03 -9.51
N PRO A 13 -9.97 0.19 -10.53
CA PRO A 13 -9.16 0.11 -11.74
C PRO A 13 -9.29 1.34 -12.66
N GLU A 14 -10.35 2.14 -12.51
CA GLU A 14 -10.55 3.37 -13.29
C GLU A 14 -9.59 4.50 -12.86
N LEU A 15 -8.98 4.37 -11.68
CA LEU A 15 -8.02 5.36 -11.19
C LEU A 15 -6.62 5.09 -11.74
N PRO A 16 -5.88 6.15 -12.12
CA PRO A 16 -4.48 6.03 -12.50
C PRO A 16 -3.61 5.35 -11.43
N LEU A 17 -2.61 4.58 -11.86
CA LEU A 17 -1.72 3.82 -10.96
C LEU A 17 -1.09 4.69 -9.86
N ASN A 18 -0.66 5.91 -10.20
CA ASN A 18 -0.07 6.84 -9.23
C ASN A 18 -1.07 7.28 -8.14
N GLN A 19 -2.34 7.47 -8.49
CA GLN A 19 -3.39 7.79 -7.54
C GLN A 19 -3.69 6.58 -6.64
N ARG A 20 -3.81 5.39 -7.22
CA ARG A 20 -3.99 4.13 -6.46
C ARG A 20 -2.83 3.89 -5.50
N ALA A 21 -1.58 4.09 -5.94
CA ALA A 21 -0.38 3.99 -5.10
C ALA A 21 -0.35 5.04 -3.97
N SER A 22 -0.85 6.26 -4.21
CA SER A 22 -1.03 7.26 -3.15
C SER A 22 -2.01 6.79 -2.07
N ASN A 23 -3.14 6.25 -2.49
CA ASN A 23 -4.14 5.69 -1.57
C ASN A 23 -3.58 4.48 -0.79
N ALA A 24 -2.78 3.62 -1.44
CA ALA A 24 -2.16 2.46 -0.79
C ALA A 24 -1.16 2.90 0.29
N ARG A 25 -0.36 3.93 0.04
CA ARG A 25 0.53 4.52 1.05
C ARG A 25 -0.25 5.12 2.23
N SER A 26 -1.43 5.71 1.98
CA SER A 26 -2.33 6.14 3.04
C SER A 26 -2.83 4.97 3.88
N CYS A 27 -3.16 3.82 3.27
CA CYS A 27 -3.54 2.63 4.02
C CYS A 27 -2.37 2.07 4.84
N ALA A 28 -1.17 2.01 4.24
CA ALA A 28 0.03 1.53 4.90
C ALA A 28 0.38 2.36 6.16
N ASN A 29 0.14 3.67 6.16
CA ASN A 29 0.30 4.48 7.37
C ASN A 29 -0.59 4.00 8.54
N HIS A 30 -1.83 3.63 8.24
CA HIS A 30 -2.76 3.13 9.24
C HIS A 30 -2.31 1.76 9.78
N VAL A 31 -1.87 0.87 8.89
CA VAL A 31 -1.34 -0.45 9.27
C VAL A 31 -0.06 -0.32 10.10
N ALA A 32 0.89 0.54 9.71
CA ALA A 32 2.09 0.80 10.49
C ALA A 32 1.76 1.26 11.91
N SER A 33 0.80 2.19 12.04
CA SER A 33 0.31 2.64 13.34
C SER A 33 -0.33 1.52 14.17
N LYS A 34 -1.09 0.61 13.54
CA LYS A 34 -1.71 -0.55 14.21
C LYS A 34 -0.67 -1.56 14.70
N LEU A 35 0.40 -1.75 13.94
CA LEU A 35 1.51 -2.65 14.26
C LEU A 35 2.53 -2.06 15.26
N GLY A 36 2.42 -0.77 15.58
CA GLY A 36 3.39 -0.09 16.44
C GLY A 36 4.76 0.11 15.80
N ILE A 37 4.84 0.10 14.46
CA ILE A 37 6.08 0.33 13.71
C ILE A 37 6.01 1.62 12.89
N THR A 38 7.16 2.09 12.44
CA THR A 38 7.22 3.24 11.52
C THR A 38 6.80 2.84 10.11
N ARG A 39 6.35 3.84 9.33
CA ARG A 39 6.05 3.68 7.91
C ARG A 39 7.26 3.17 7.12
N ILE A 40 8.46 3.62 7.46
CA ILE A 40 9.70 3.24 6.77
C ILE A 40 9.98 1.75 6.98
N GLU A 41 9.83 1.26 8.21
CA GLU A 41 9.96 -0.16 8.55
C GLU A 41 8.92 -1.00 7.81
N LEU A 42 7.65 -0.56 7.76
CA LEU A 42 6.63 -1.25 6.99
C LEU A 42 6.98 -1.30 5.49
N PHE A 43 7.52 -0.22 4.92
CA PHE A 43 7.89 -0.20 3.51
C PHE A 43 9.08 -1.12 3.23
N ALA A 44 10.07 -1.17 4.12
CA ALA A 44 11.15 -2.13 4.04
C ALA A 44 10.64 -3.57 4.12
N LEU A 45 9.68 -3.86 5.01
CA LEU A 45 9.04 -5.16 5.14
C LEU A 45 8.31 -5.56 3.84
N ILE A 46 7.51 -4.64 3.27
CA ILE A 46 6.82 -4.86 2.00
C ILE A 46 7.82 -5.15 0.87
N GLN A 47 8.86 -4.32 0.75
CA GLN A 47 9.89 -4.48 -0.28
C GLN A 47 10.60 -5.82 -0.15
N ASN A 48 11.00 -6.21 1.07
CA ASN A 48 11.70 -7.46 1.32
C ASN A 48 10.81 -8.69 1.06
N SER A 49 9.53 -8.63 1.39
CA SER A 49 8.62 -9.78 1.25
C SER A 49 7.97 -9.91 -0.12
N THR A 50 7.77 -8.81 -0.85
CA THR A 50 7.05 -8.80 -2.13
C THR A 50 7.91 -8.43 -3.34
N ASN A 51 9.13 -7.94 -3.10
CA ASN A 51 10.03 -7.34 -4.08
C ASN A 51 9.42 -6.14 -4.81
N VAL A 52 8.52 -5.39 -4.16
CA VAL A 52 7.84 -4.22 -4.72
C VAL A 52 8.11 -2.96 -3.90
N ASP A 53 8.50 -1.88 -4.58
CA ASP A 53 8.59 -0.55 -3.99
C ASP A 53 7.21 0.12 -4.02
N LEU A 54 6.55 0.20 -2.87
CA LEU A 54 5.23 0.82 -2.75
C LEU A 54 5.24 2.33 -3.08
N ASN A 55 6.41 3.00 -3.05
CA ASN A 55 6.50 4.39 -3.50
C ASN A 55 6.43 4.53 -5.01
N LYS A 56 6.90 3.52 -5.74
CA LYS A 56 7.04 3.53 -7.21
C LYS A 56 6.68 2.17 -7.81
N PRO A 57 5.45 1.67 -7.63
CA PRO A 57 5.01 0.45 -8.32
C PRO A 57 5.01 0.69 -9.83
N LYS A 58 5.54 -0.27 -10.60
CA LYS A 58 5.67 -0.15 -12.07
C LYS A 58 4.39 -0.49 -12.81
N ASN A 59 3.54 -1.32 -12.21
CA ASN A 59 2.29 -1.78 -12.80
C ASN A 59 1.28 -2.13 -11.69
N GLU A 60 0.05 -2.43 -12.12
CA GLU A 60 -1.03 -2.81 -11.23
C GLU A 60 -0.73 -4.08 -10.43
N THR A 61 -0.14 -5.09 -11.06
CA THR A 61 0.19 -6.36 -10.40
C THR A 61 1.13 -6.16 -9.22
N GLU A 62 2.16 -5.33 -9.38
CA GLU A 62 3.06 -4.95 -8.30
C GLU A 62 2.31 -4.24 -7.17
N LEU A 63 1.50 -3.24 -7.51
CA LEU A 63 0.72 -2.49 -6.51
C LEU A 63 -0.23 -3.41 -5.73
N MET A 64 -0.96 -4.29 -6.40
CA MET A 64 -1.90 -5.22 -5.75
C MET A 64 -1.17 -6.24 -4.87
N ARG A 65 -0.02 -6.75 -5.31
CA ARG A 65 0.79 -7.67 -4.49
C ARG A 65 1.25 -7.01 -3.19
N ALA A 66 1.82 -5.81 -3.28
CA ALA A 66 2.25 -5.05 -2.11
C ALA A 66 1.07 -4.71 -1.19
N PHE A 67 -0.04 -4.27 -1.77
CA PHE A 67 -1.25 -3.89 -1.05
C PHE A 67 -1.85 -5.05 -0.26
N HIS A 68 -2.05 -6.20 -0.91
CA HIS A 68 -2.60 -7.38 -0.24
C HIS A 68 -1.68 -7.93 0.84
N TYR A 69 -0.36 -7.84 0.65
CA TYR A 69 0.60 -8.28 1.67
C TYR A 69 0.43 -7.50 2.97
N PHE A 70 0.45 -6.17 2.94
CA PHE A 70 0.37 -5.40 4.18
C PHE A 70 -1.05 -5.35 4.78
N GLU A 71 -2.12 -5.54 3.98
CA GLU A 71 -3.48 -5.65 4.52
C GLU A 71 -3.66 -6.89 5.42
N GLN A 72 -2.79 -7.90 5.29
CA GLN A 72 -2.82 -9.13 6.08
C GLN A 72 -2.02 -9.04 7.39
N LEU A 73 -1.35 -7.90 7.66
CA LEU A 73 -0.58 -7.65 8.88
C LEU A 73 -1.45 -7.02 10.00
#